data_AF-A0A8H7U2J5-F1
#
_entry.id   AF-A0A8H7U2J5-F1
#
_cell.length_a   1.000
_cell.length_b   1.000
_cell.length_c   1.000
_cell.angle_alpha   90.00
_cell.angle_beta   90.00
_cell.angle_gamma   90.00
#
_symmetry.space_group_name_H-M   'P 1'
#
loop_
_entity.id
_entity.type
_entity.pdbx_description
1 polymer ?
#
loop_
_entity_poly.entity_id
_entity_poly.type
_entity_poly.pdbx_seq_one_letter_code
_entity_poly.pdbx_strand_id
1 'polypeptide(L)'
;MERSTSQGRPGASRSPSVTHYRQKSRGSSRAPSPSSSFSHSYAPAFGPRARSTQTHESSGGGRADFQSPLVRLRRAPLLQVFVPSPEGAWLSDANVLACEGELQAAGVMRLMRAGDVVWDIAVGDEANVGRMVWDGSYLIDLDYTWSPIGDVPHYLPTLAFPPSYFHRVIRTAGAGNPVCHIDISSWGEEIAKNLNMVQDRARTETPQGSHHTVVRWMSRSKFTIRPPAPGKPIRIQVPPSVGPGPGPGGAWVVDPSWYGTVVVETESTNESIADLQARCGNAFPPRATGSSARGKSENKKVEDRQVFRILRDRSRPGEIWIRTVTDKERLLPR
;
A
#
# COMPACT_ATOMS: atom_id res chain seq x y z
N MET A 1 1.87 31.61 80.92
CA MET A 1 0.43 31.63 80.59
C MET A 1 0.20 32.75 79.60
N GLU A 2 -0.33 32.44 78.41
CA GLU A 2 -1.10 33.26 77.44
C GLU A 2 -0.63 34.71 77.08
N ARG A 3 -0.77 35.26 75.86
CA ARG A 3 -1.15 34.84 74.51
C ARG A 3 -0.73 35.99 73.55
N SER A 4 -0.36 35.59 72.33
CA SER A 4 -0.63 36.21 71.01
C SER A 4 -0.68 37.74 70.83
N THR A 5 0.12 38.27 69.90
CA THR A 5 -0.34 38.74 68.56
C THR A 5 0.81 39.42 67.79
N SER A 6 1.06 39.02 66.54
CA SER A 6 1.59 39.94 65.52
C SER A 6 1.01 39.60 64.15
N GLN A 7 0.36 40.61 63.58
CA GLN A 7 -0.23 40.63 62.24
C GLN A 7 0.85 40.74 61.17
N GLY A 8 0.58 40.18 60.00
CA GLY A 8 1.41 40.33 58.79
C GLY A 8 0.94 41.43 57.84
N ARG A 9 1.87 41.87 56.97
CA ARG A 9 1.77 42.31 55.55
C ARG A 9 3.02 43.15 55.19
N PRO A 10 3.33 43.42 53.91
CA PRO A 10 3.59 42.50 52.81
C PRO A 10 4.97 42.78 52.15
N GLY A 11 5.72 41.73 51.79
CA GLY A 11 7.05 41.87 51.18
C GLY A 11 7.02 41.94 49.65
N ALA A 12 7.33 43.13 49.14
CA ALA A 12 7.96 43.50 47.87
C ALA A 12 7.99 42.50 46.69
N SER A 13 7.40 42.97 45.59
CA SER A 13 7.65 42.59 44.20
C SER A 13 9.15 42.56 43.85
N ARG A 14 9.63 41.42 43.35
CA ARG A 14 10.88 41.31 42.59
C ARG A 14 10.64 40.49 41.33
N SER A 15 10.64 41.18 40.20
CA SER A 15 10.74 40.59 38.87
C SER A 15 12.06 39.82 38.73
N PRO A 16 12.07 38.61 38.15
CA PRO A 16 13.30 38.01 37.69
C PRO A 16 13.65 38.53 36.28
N SER A 17 14.88 39.02 36.20
CA SER A 17 15.63 39.54 35.07
C SER A 17 15.66 38.61 33.86
N VAL A 18 15.32 39.19 32.70
CA VAL A 18 15.53 38.62 31.35
C VAL A 18 17.02 38.44 31.13
N THR A 19 17.46 37.19 31.04
CA THR A 19 18.84 36.86 30.66
C THR A 19 18.86 36.69 29.14
N HIS A 20 19.43 37.67 28.43
CA HIS A 20 19.67 37.58 26.99
C HIS A 20 20.69 36.47 26.67
N TYR A 21 20.19 35.27 26.36
CA TYR A 21 20.99 34.29 25.65
C TYR A 21 21.15 34.74 24.20
N ARG A 22 22.35 35.22 23.89
CA ARG A 22 22.85 35.50 22.55
C ARG A 22 22.85 34.20 21.74
N GLN A 23 21.76 33.90 21.04
CA GLN A 23 21.69 32.76 20.12
C GLN A 23 22.63 33.01 18.94
N LYS A 24 23.74 32.28 18.92
CA LYS A 24 24.55 32.09 17.71
C LYS A 24 23.67 31.42 16.66
N SER A 25 23.52 32.05 15.51
CA SER A 25 22.92 31.50 14.30
C SER A 25 23.54 30.13 13.98
N ARG A 26 22.77 29.05 14.18
CA ARG A 26 23.14 27.73 13.69
C ARG A 26 22.90 27.72 12.17
N GLY A 27 23.98 27.42 11.44
CA GLY A 27 23.96 27.32 9.98
C GLY A 27 22.96 26.28 9.51
N SER A 28 22.32 26.60 8.39
CA SER A 28 21.46 25.72 7.60
C SER A 28 22.19 24.42 7.25
N SER A 29 21.88 23.33 7.93
CA SER A 29 22.19 21.97 7.48
C SER A 29 21.06 21.46 6.58
N ARG A 30 20.93 22.05 5.38
CA ARG A 30 20.16 21.42 4.30
C ARG A 30 21.00 20.26 3.76
N ALA A 31 20.45 19.05 3.80
CA ALA A 31 20.97 17.95 3.00
C ALA A 31 20.90 18.34 1.51
N PRO A 32 21.91 17.99 0.68
CA PRO A 32 21.82 18.21 -0.75
C PRO A 32 20.66 17.39 -1.32
N SER A 33 19.76 18.06 -2.05
CA SER A 33 18.67 17.43 -2.79
C SER A 33 19.21 16.33 -3.72
N PRO A 34 18.47 15.23 -3.96
CA PRO A 34 18.87 14.23 -4.94
C PRO A 34 18.90 14.90 -6.33
N SER A 35 20.10 15.18 -6.81
CA SER A 35 20.30 15.49 -8.23
C SER A 35 19.95 14.23 -9.00
N SER A 36 18.88 14.29 -9.80
CA SER A 36 18.59 13.28 -10.81
C SER A 36 19.73 13.28 -11.82
N SER A 37 20.72 12.41 -11.63
CA SER A 37 21.75 12.15 -12.62
C SER A 37 21.12 11.44 -13.82
N PHE A 38 20.55 12.21 -14.74
CA PHE A 38 20.32 11.78 -16.10
C PHE A 38 21.68 11.74 -16.80
N SER A 39 22.29 10.56 -16.85
CA SER A 39 23.47 10.32 -17.67
C SER A 39 23.07 10.37 -19.15
N HIS A 40 23.23 11.53 -19.77
CA HIS A 40 23.31 11.67 -21.22
C HIS A 40 24.69 11.19 -21.68
N SER A 41 24.78 9.94 -22.13
CA SER A 41 25.93 9.46 -22.88
C SER A 41 25.90 10.04 -24.30
N TYR A 42 26.51 11.21 -24.46
CA TYR A 42 26.99 11.68 -25.76
C TYR A 42 28.21 10.84 -26.15
N ALA A 43 28.06 9.95 -27.12
CA ALA A 43 29.19 9.31 -27.78
C ALA A 43 29.76 10.25 -28.85
N PRO A 44 31.06 10.61 -28.81
CA PRO A 44 31.70 11.26 -29.94
C PRO A 44 32.13 10.20 -30.97
N ALA A 45 31.95 10.56 -32.24
CA ALA A 45 32.41 9.80 -33.39
C ALA A 45 33.94 9.95 -33.60
N PHE A 46 34.49 8.94 -34.27
CA PHE A 46 35.80 8.82 -34.95
C PHE A 46 37.00 8.21 -34.19
N GLY A 47 37.42 7.03 -34.69
CA GLY A 47 38.77 6.44 -34.50
C GLY A 47 38.79 4.90 -34.70
N PRO A 48 39.57 4.32 -35.65
CA PRO A 48 39.25 2.99 -36.21
C PRO A 48 40.09 1.80 -35.72
N ARG A 49 39.54 0.60 -35.99
CA ARG A 49 40.17 -0.74 -36.16
C ARG A 49 40.83 -1.40 -34.93
N ALA A 50 40.14 -2.42 -34.41
CA ALA A 50 40.77 -3.72 -34.11
C ALA A 50 39.76 -4.85 -34.37
N ARG A 51 40.28 -5.92 -34.98
CA ARG A 51 39.56 -7.01 -35.65
C ARG A 51 39.61 -8.23 -34.73
N SER A 52 38.47 -8.81 -34.35
CA SER A 52 38.40 -10.23 -33.97
C SER A 52 36.98 -10.80 -34.16
N THR A 53 36.89 -11.62 -35.21
CA THR A 53 36.19 -12.92 -35.32
C THR A 53 34.90 -13.18 -34.55
N GLN A 54 33.81 -13.32 -35.33
CA GLN A 54 32.78 -14.38 -35.35
C GLN A 54 32.24 -14.86 -33.98
N THR A 55 30.95 -14.68 -33.72
CA THR A 55 29.94 -15.69 -34.12
C THR A 55 28.66 -15.09 -34.70
N HIS A 56 28.16 -15.75 -35.75
CA HIS A 56 26.80 -15.61 -36.25
C HIS A 56 25.81 -16.18 -35.23
N GLU A 57 24.74 -15.44 -34.92
CA GLU A 57 23.40 -16.02 -34.77
C GLU A 57 22.34 -14.94 -35.07
N SER A 58 21.86 -15.02 -36.31
CA SER A 58 20.49 -14.79 -36.76
C SER A 58 19.55 -13.94 -35.88
N SER A 59 19.37 -12.69 -36.31
CA SER A 59 18.06 -12.10 -36.66
C SER A 59 16.82 -12.75 -36.05
N GLY A 60 16.50 -12.40 -34.81
CA GLY A 60 15.15 -12.44 -34.25
C GLY A 60 14.65 -11.01 -34.10
N GLY A 61 13.83 -10.55 -35.04
CA GLY A 61 13.12 -9.27 -34.95
C GLY A 61 12.09 -9.29 -33.83
N GLY A 62 12.53 -9.18 -32.58
CA GLY A 62 11.67 -8.84 -31.47
C GLY A 62 11.27 -7.39 -31.61
N ARG A 63 9.97 -7.11 -31.72
CA ARG A 63 9.41 -5.75 -31.64
C ARG A 63 10.11 -5.04 -30.49
N ALA A 64 10.75 -3.90 -30.77
CA ALA A 64 11.19 -3.01 -29.71
C ALA A 64 9.91 -2.56 -28.98
N ASP A 65 9.63 -3.20 -27.84
CA ASP A 65 8.53 -2.78 -26.98
C ASP A 65 8.71 -1.29 -26.68
N PHE A 66 7.62 -0.53 -26.71
CA PHE A 66 7.66 0.89 -26.41
C PHE A 66 8.29 1.10 -25.01
N GLN A 67 9.46 1.73 -24.97
CA GLN A 67 10.18 2.07 -23.76
C GLN A 67 10.23 3.58 -23.63
N SER A 68 9.37 4.14 -22.78
CA SER A 68 9.44 5.55 -22.40
C SER A 68 9.89 5.64 -20.93
N PRO A 69 10.85 6.52 -20.58
CA PRO A 69 11.19 6.75 -19.18
C PRO A 69 10.02 7.33 -18.37
N LEU A 70 9.05 7.94 -19.06
CA LEU A 70 7.81 8.48 -18.48
C LEU A 70 6.74 7.40 -18.27
N VAL A 71 6.83 6.27 -18.98
CA VAL A 71 5.82 5.20 -18.94
C VAL A 71 6.48 3.89 -18.57
N ARG A 72 6.31 3.48 -17.30
CA ARG A 72 6.67 2.13 -16.87
C ARG A 72 5.44 1.25 -16.93
N LEU A 73 5.46 0.28 -17.85
CA LEU A 73 4.44 -0.75 -17.91
C LEU A 73 4.33 -1.47 -16.55
N ARG A 74 3.12 -1.85 -16.15
CA ARG A 74 2.81 -2.59 -14.91
C ARG A 74 3.12 -1.83 -13.61
N ARG A 75 3.20 -0.50 -13.65
CA ARG A 75 3.22 0.37 -12.47
C ARG A 75 2.21 1.49 -12.64
N ALA A 76 1.67 1.96 -11.52
CA ALA A 76 0.79 3.12 -11.52
C ALA A 76 1.56 4.35 -12.04
N PRO A 77 1.02 5.12 -12.98
CA PRO A 77 1.50 6.46 -13.25
C PRO A 77 1.21 7.36 -12.04
N LEU A 78 2.03 8.41 -11.88
CA LEU A 78 1.82 9.47 -10.90
C LEU A 78 1.67 10.78 -11.67
N LEU A 79 0.43 11.21 -11.87
CA LEU A 79 0.11 12.50 -12.49
C LEU A 79 0.11 13.56 -11.41
N GLN A 80 0.69 14.72 -11.72
CA GLN A 80 0.75 15.85 -10.80
C GLN A 80 -0.20 16.93 -11.27
N VAL A 81 -1.05 17.39 -10.37
CA VAL A 81 -1.91 18.57 -10.55
C VAL A 81 -1.55 19.59 -9.49
N PHE A 82 -1.93 20.84 -9.71
CA PHE A 82 -1.70 21.91 -8.74
C PHE A 82 -3.01 22.66 -8.54
N VAL A 83 -3.71 22.36 -7.45
CA VAL A 83 -4.98 23.00 -7.09
C VAL A 83 -4.82 23.69 -5.73
N PRO A 84 -4.65 25.02 -5.69
CA PRO A 84 -4.51 25.74 -4.43
C PRO A 84 -5.75 25.58 -3.55
N SER A 85 -5.55 25.15 -2.30
CA SER A 85 -6.61 25.14 -1.27
C SER A 85 -6.36 26.27 -0.27
N PRO A 86 -6.99 27.45 -0.43
CA PRO A 86 -6.77 28.59 0.47
C PRO A 86 -7.25 28.32 1.90
N GLU A 87 -8.18 27.39 2.08
CA GLU A 87 -8.71 26.97 3.39
C GLU A 87 -7.86 25.88 4.06
N GLY A 88 -6.90 25.29 3.32
CA GLY A 88 -6.04 24.22 3.82
C GLY A 88 -6.73 22.85 4.01
N ALA A 89 -8.03 22.75 3.70
CA ALA A 89 -8.72 21.47 3.62
C ALA A 89 -8.24 20.72 2.37
N TRP A 90 -7.61 19.56 2.53
CA TRP A 90 -6.83 18.92 1.47
C TRP A 90 -7.55 17.82 0.68
N LEU A 91 -8.82 17.57 0.97
CA LEU A 91 -9.70 16.61 0.27
C LEU A 91 -11.17 17.08 0.35
N SER A 92 -11.42 18.38 0.22
CA SER A 92 -12.82 18.82 0.06
C SER A 92 -13.33 18.38 -1.31
N ASP A 93 -14.63 18.06 -1.41
CA ASP A 93 -15.26 17.69 -2.68
C ASP A 93 -14.96 18.71 -3.79
N ALA A 94 -14.93 20.00 -3.44
CA ALA A 94 -14.57 21.08 -4.36
C ALA A 94 -13.14 20.96 -4.91
N ASN A 95 -12.17 20.57 -4.08
CA ASN A 95 -10.77 20.41 -4.50
C ASN A 95 -10.60 19.17 -5.38
N VAL A 96 -11.28 18.08 -5.07
CA VAL A 96 -11.27 16.87 -5.90
C VAL A 96 -11.83 17.18 -7.29
N LEU A 97 -12.98 17.88 -7.37
CA LEU A 97 -13.58 18.31 -8.63
C LEU A 97 -12.68 19.29 -9.40
N ALA A 98 -11.97 20.19 -8.72
CA ALA A 98 -11.00 21.07 -9.36
C ALA A 98 -9.81 20.29 -9.94
N CYS A 99 -9.33 19.25 -9.24
CA CYS A 99 -8.30 18.35 -9.77
C CYS A 99 -8.78 17.61 -11.02
N GLU A 100 -10.03 17.12 -11.02
CA GLU A 100 -10.65 16.52 -12.21
C GLU A 100 -10.75 17.52 -13.37
N GLY A 101 -11.12 18.77 -13.07
CA GLY A 101 -11.16 19.86 -14.05
C GLY A 101 -9.80 20.12 -14.72
N GLU A 102 -8.72 20.12 -13.94
CA GLU A 102 -7.35 20.24 -14.48
C GLU A 102 -6.98 19.06 -15.39
N LEU A 103 -7.32 17.83 -15.00
CA LEU A 103 -7.08 16.63 -15.82
C LEU A 103 -7.90 16.65 -17.11
N GLN A 104 -9.12 17.18 -17.06
CA GLN A 104 -10.00 17.34 -18.20
C GLN A 104 -9.46 18.43 -19.15
N ALA A 105 -9.06 19.58 -18.62
CA ALA A 105 -8.48 20.69 -19.39
C ALA A 105 -7.17 20.28 -20.08
N ALA A 106 -6.33 19.48 -19.40
CA ALA A 106 -5.13 18.89 -19.98
C ALA A 106 -5.42 17.78 -21.01
N GLY A 107 -6.67 17.33 -21.15
CA GLY A 107 -7.09 16.30 -22.10
C GLY A 107 -6.56 14.90 -21.78
N VAL A 108 -6.09 14.67 -20.56
CA VAL A 108 -5.49 13.40 -20.11
C VAL A 108 -6.50 12.42 -19.53
N MET A 109 -7.67 12.91 -19.07
CA MET A 109 -8.70 12.08 -18.43
C MET A 109 -9.13 10.87 -19.28
N ARG A 110 -9.23 11.03 -20.60
CA ARG A 110 -9.53 9.95 -21.57
C ARG A 110 -8.44 8.88 -21.71
N LEU A 111 -7.23 9.15 -21.21
CA LEU A 111 -6.08 8.24 -21.24
C LEU A 111 -5.92 7.49 -19.93
N MET A 112 -6.58 7.95 -18.87
CA MET A 112 -6.48 7.39 -17.53
C MET A 112 -7.13 6.01 -17.48
N ARG A 113 -6.57 5.16 -16.63
CA ARG A 113 -7.08 3.83 -16.33
C ARG A 113 -7.34 3.73 -14.85
N ALA A 114 -8.30 2.87 -14.48
CA ALA A 114 -8.52 2.59 -13.07
C ALA A 114 -7.20 2.17 -12.40
N GLY A 115 -6.93 2.70 -11.21
CA GLY A 115 -5.68 2.53 -10.47
C GLY A 115 -4.59 3.56 -10.78
N ASP A 116 -4.77 4.44 -11.76
CA ASP A 116 -3.83 5.56 -11.97
C ASP A 116 -3.85 6.51 -10.77
N VAL A 117 -2.71 7.07 -10.40
CA VAL A 117 -2.59 7.91 -9.21
C VAL A 117 -2.39 9.36 -9.62
N VAL A 118 -3.16 10.24 -9.00
CA VAL A 118 -3.05 11.70 -9.14
C VAL A 118 -2.59 12.26 -7.81
N TRP A 119 -1.71 13.25 -7.86
CA TRP A 119 -1.23 13.94 -6.68
C TRP A 119 -1.40 15.45 -6.86
N ASP A 120 -2.22 16.04 -6.00
CA ASP A 120 -2.26 17.48 -5.85
C ASP A 120 -1.04 17.95 -5.06
N ILE A 121 -0.08 18.52 -5.79
CA ILE A 121 1.19 18.95 -5.24
C ILE A 121 1.06 20.25 -4.44
N ALA A 122 -0.09 20.95 -4.52
CA ALA A 122 -0.32 22.16 -3.74
C ALA A 122 -0.40 21.90 -2.24
N VAL A 123 -0.78 20.68 -1.83
CA VAL A 123 -0.89 20.28 -0.42
C VAL A 123 0.46 19.91 0.21
N GLY A 124 1.46 19.58 -0.61
CA GLY A 124 2.79 19.15 -0.16
C GLY A 124 3.03 17.64 -0.27
N ASP A 125 4.23 17.20 0.13
CA ASP A 125 4.71 15.80 -0.04
C ASP A 125 4.87 15.03 1.28
N GLU A 126 3.98 15.28 2.23
CA GLU A 126 3.95 14.51 3.47
C GLU A 126 3.23 13.17 3.25
N ALA A 127 3.95 12.06 3.41
CA ALA A 127 3.40 10.72 3.23
C ALA A 127 2.60 10.56 1.92
N ASN A 128 1.29 10.26 1.97
CA ASN A 128 0.39 10.23 0.81
C ASN A 128 -0.60 11.41 0.75
N VAL A 129 -0.34 12.49 1.48
CA VAL A 129 -1.20 13.67 1.45
C VAL A 129 -1.35 14.19 0.01
N GLY A 130 -2.59 14.54 -0.36
CA GLY A 130 -2.97 14.98 -1.70
C GLY A 130 -2.99 13.90 -2.78
N ARG A 131 -2.68 12.63 -2.46
CA ARG A 131 -2.75 11.53 -3.44
C ARG A 131 -4.16 10.96 -3.50
N MET A 132 -4.69 10.87 -4.71
CA MET A 132 -5.97 10.27 -5.05
C MET A 132 -5.72 9.18 -6.11
N VAL A 133 -6.64 8.23 -6.19
CA VAL A 133 -6.61 7.19 -7.23
C VAL A 133 -7.75 7.45 -8.21
N TRP A 134 -7.59 7.05 -9.46
CA TRP A 134 -8.67 7.06 -10.44
C TRP A 134 -9.41 5.71 -10.38
N ASP A 135 -10.72 5.71 -10.20
CA ASP A 135 -11.50 4.47 -10.12
C ASP A 135 -11.96 3.95 -11.50
N GLY A 136 -11.73 4.74 -12.55
CA GLY A 136 -12.23 4.52 -13.91
C GLY A 136 -13.22 5.59 -14.37
N SER A 137 -13.81 6.34 -13.44
CA SER A 137 -14.80 7.40 -13.69
C SER A 137 -14.52 8.69 -12.90
N TYR A 138 -14.01 8.57 -11.68
CA TYR A 138 -13.77 9.68 -10.76
C TYR A 138 -12.45 9.53 -9.99
N LEU A 139 -11.95 10.65 -9.46
CA LEU A 139 -10.92 10.65 -8.43
C LEU A 139 -11.50 10.26 -7.08
N ILE A 140 -10.76 9.41 -6.39
CA ILE A 140 -11.14 8.83 -5.12
C ILE A 140 -10.03 8.95 -4.09
N ASP A 141 -10.43 9.14 -2.84
CA ASP A 141 -9.52 9.21 -1.71
C ASP A 141 -8.91 7.84 -1.38
N LEU A 142 -7.76 7.90 -0.70
CA LEU A 142 -7.15 6.71 -0.08
C LEU A 142 -7.97 6.26 1.13
N ASP A 143 -7.89 4.96 1.45
CA ASP A 143 -8.51 4.38 2.63
C ASP A 143 -7.56 4.44 3.83
N TYR A 144 -8.00 5.15 4.88
CA TYR A 144 -7.26 5.33 6.12
C TYR A 144 -7.65 4.33 7.22
N THR A 145 -8.56 3.38 6.95
CA THR A 145 -9.08 2.43 7.94
C THR A 145 -7.99 1.56 8.58
N TRP A 146 -6.97 1.19 7.80
CA TRP A 146 -5.91 0.25 8.20
C TRP A 146 -4.51 0.85 8.13
N SER A 147 -4.42 2.13 7.78
CA SER A 147 -3.16 2.80 7.47
C SER A 147 -3.24 4.29 7.78
N PRO A 148 -2.35 4.82 8.64
CA PRO A 148 -2.44 6.21 9.07
C PRO A 148 -2.08 7.20 7.96
N ILE A 149 -1.48 6.70 6.88
CA ILE A 149 -1.11 7.49 5.70
C ILE A 149 -1.97 7.15 4.48
N GLY A 150 -3.01 6.32 4.64
CA GLY A 150 -3.86 5.89 3.54
C GLY A 150 -3.24 4.78 2.68
N ASP A 151 -4.07 3.82 2.28
CA ASP A 151 -3.75 2.79 1.29
C ASP A 151 -4.84 2.78 0.20
N VAL A 152 -4.68 1.95 -0.83
CA VAL A 152 -5.64 1.85 -1.93
C VAL A 152 -6.98 1.32 -1.39
N PRO A 153 -8.12 1.96 -1.74
CA PRO A 153 -9.41 1.59 -1.17
C PRO A 153 -9.96 0.25 -1.67
N HIS A 154 -10.85 -0.34 -0.88
CA HIS A 154 -11.33 -1.72 -1.07
C HIS A 154 -12.09 -1.97 -2.38
N TYR A 155 -12.74 -0.96 -2.95
CA TYR A 155 -13.52 -1.10 -4.19
C TYR A 155 -12.62 -1.16 -5.44
N LEU A 156 -11.32 -0.85 -5.32
CA LEU A 156 -10.33 -1.18 -6.33
C LEU A 156 -9.84 -2.63 -6.11
N PRO A 157 -10.21 -3.58 -6.98
CA PRO A 157 -9.86 -4.98 -6.78
C PRO A 157 -8.35 -5.17 -6.90
N THR A 158 -7.68 -5.53 -5.81
CA THR A 158 -6.21 -5.64 -5.77
C THR A 158 -5.69 -6.64 -6.81
N LEU A 159 -6.40 -7.77 -7.00
CA LEU A 159 -6.00 -8.79 -7.97
C LEU A 159 -5.96 -8.28 -9.42
N ALA A 160 -6.63 -7.17 -9.74
CA ALA A 160 -6.61 -6.56 -11.07
C ALA A 160 -5.30 -5.85 -11.40
N PHE A 161 -4.45 -5.63 -10.41
CA PHE A 161 -3.19 -4.91 -10.53
C PHE A 161 -2.03 -5.82 -10.15
N PRO A 162 -0.86 -5.69 -10.79
CA PRO A 162 0.35 -6.36 -10.31
C PRO A 162 0.57 -6.10 -8.80
N PRO A 163 1.07 -7.07 -8.00
CA PRO A 163 1.33 -6.86 -6.57
C PRO A 163 2.25 -5.65 -6.25
N SER A 164 3.07 -5.25 -7.22
CA SER A 164 4.00 -4.12 -7.13
C SER A 164 3.50 -2.83 -7.79
N TYR A 165 2.26 -2.79 -8.29
CA TYR A 165 1.73 -1.71 -9.13
C TYR A 165 1.88 -0.33 -8.47
N PHE A 166 1.48 -0.22 -7.20
CA PHE A 166 1.52 1.02 -6.44
C PHE A 166 2.87 1.28 -5.74
N HIS A 167 3.88 0.42 -5.92
CA HIS A 167 5.13 0.51 -5.18
C HIS A 167 5.85 1.84 -5.42
N ARG A 168 6.10 2.61 -4.34
CA ARG A 168 6.68 3.96 -4.31
C ARG A 168 5.78 5.07 -4.88
N VAL A 169 4.61 4.74 -5.42
CA VAL A 169 3.62 5.72 -5.88
C VAL A 169 2.65 6.05 -4.75
N ILE A 170 2.01 5.01 -4.21
CA ILE A 170 1.37 5.07 -2.89
C ILE A 170 2.39 4.57 -1.88
N ARG A 171 2.78 5.44 -0.96
CA ARG A 171 3.71 5.13 0.12
C ARG A 171 3.04 4.22 1.13
N THR A 172 3.81 3.32 1.70
CA THR A 172 3.33 2.33 2.67
C THR A 172 3.93 2.62 4.03
N ALA A 173 3.10 2.67 5.08
CA ALA A 173 3.57 2.92 6.43
C ALA A 173 4.36 1.72 7.01
N GLY A 174 5.20 2.00 8.01
CA GLY A 174 5.88 0.99 8.82
C GLY A 174 6.83 0.10 8.02
N ALA A 175 6.68 -1.22 8.14
CA ALA A 175 7.55 -2.25 7.55
C ALA A 175 7.48 -2.35 6.00
N GLY A 176 6.78 -1.43 5.33
CA GLY A 176 6.71 -1.40 3.86
C GLY A 176 5.79 -2.44 3.23
N ASN A 177 4.90 -3.05 4.02
CA ASN A 177 3.93 -4.07 3.59
C ASN A 177 2.54 -3.45 3.35
N PRO A 178 2.14 -3.25 2.07
CA PRO A 178 0.92 -2.51 1.71
C PRO A 178 -0.33 -3.28 2.11
N VAL A 179 -1.38 -2.56 2.47
CA VAL A 179 -2.71 -3.14 2.62
C VAL A 179 -3.26 -3.47 1.24
N CYS A 180 -3.96 -4.59 1.14
CA CYS A 180 -4.60 -5.04 -0.08
C CYS A 180 -5.94 -5.71 0.23
N HIS A 181 -6.85 -5.64 -0.73
CA HIS A 181 -8.21 -6.15 -0.63
C HIS A 181 -8.40 -7.30 -1.61
N ILE A 182 -8.41 -8.52 -1.09
CA ILE A 182 -8.46 -9.77 -1.86
C ILE A 182 -9.57 -10.65 -1.28
N ASP A 183 -10.53 -11.03 -2.11
CA ASP A 183 -11.46 -12.10 -1.76
C ASP A 183 -10.80 -13.46 -2.02
N ILE A 184 -10.55 -14.23 -0.96
CA ILE A 184 -9.96 -15.57 -1.04
C ILE A 184 -10.99 -16.71 -1.00
N SER A 185 -12.29 -16.40 -0.95
CA SER A 185 -13.36 -17.39 -0.79
C SER A 185 -13.34 -18.49 -1.86
N SER A 186 -13.00 -18.13 -3.09
CA SER A 186 -12.90 -19.07 -4.22
C SER A 186 -11.79 -20.12 -4.07
N TRP A 187 -10.82 -19.89 -3.18
CA TRP A 187 -9.72 -20.83 -2.88
C TRP A 187 -9.84 -21.47 -1.50
N GLY A 188 -10.99 -21.31 -0.84
CA GLY A 188 -11.19 -21.77 0.53
C GLY A 188 -10.87 -23.25 0.74
N GLU A 189 -11.24 -24.13 -0.20
CA GLU A 189 -10.99 -25.58 -0.09
C GLU A 189 -9.49 -25.91 -0.16
N GLU A 190 -8.74 -25.24 -1.05
CA GLU A 190 -7.29 -25.40 -1.17
C GLU A 190 -6.60 -24.89 0.10
N ILE A 191 -7.09 -23.76 0.64
CA ILE A 191 -6.60 -23.18 1.89
C ILE A 191 -6.87 -24.11 3.07
N ALA A 192 -8.08 -24.68 3.18
CA ALA A 192 -8.44 -25.61 4.25
C ALA A 192 -7.58 -26.86 4.23
N LYS A 193 -7.35 -27.42 3.04
CA LYS A 193 -6.51 -28.60 2.84
C LYS A 193 -5.04 -28.37 3.19
N ASN A 194 -4.52 -27.17 2.93
CA ASN A 194 -3.09 -26.85 3.09
C ASN A 194 -2.75 -26.16 4.42
N LEU A 195 -3.73 -25.96 5.31
CA LEU A 195 -3.53 -25.26 6.57
C LEU A 195 -2.65 -26.07 7.52
N ASN A 196 -1.50 -25.52 7.89
CA ASN A 196 -0.54 -26.12 8.80
C ASN A 196 -0.06 -25.12 9.84
N MET A 197 0.28 -25.62 11.03
CA MET A 197 0.94 -24.82 12.07
C MET A 197 2.45 -24.92 11.90
N VAL A 198 3.11 -23.78 11.77
CA VAL A 198 4.54 -23.66 11.48
C VAL A 198 5.24 -22.86 12.58
N GLN A 199 6.43 -23.31 12.98
CA GLN A 199 7.31 -22.55 13.87
C GLN A 199 8.11 -21.55 13.05
N ASP A 200 7.87 -20.26 13.26
CA ASP A 200 8.58 -19.16 12.59
C ASP A 200 9.65 -18.57 13.54
N ARG A 201 10.86 -18.37 13.04
CA ARG A 201 11.98 -17.77 13.78
C ARG A 201 12.27 -16.39 13.20
N ALA A 202 11.75 -15.36 13.83
CA ALA A 202 11.97 -13.97 13.40
C ALA A 202 13.13 -13.35 14.18
N ARG A 203 14.02 -12.65 13.49
CA ARG A 203 15.09 -11.86 14.11
C ARG A 203 14.54 -10.48 14.44
N THR A 204 14.35 -10.20 15.72
CA THR A 204 13.83 -8.92 16.20
C THR A 204 14.98 -8.11 16.79
N GLU A 205 15.06 -6.82 16.44
CA GLU A 205 15.98 -5.88 17.06
C GLU A 205 15.39 -5.37 18.37
N THR A 206 16.15 -5.43 19.46
CA THR A 206 15.73 -4.85 20.74
C THR A 206 15.87 -3.34 20.70
N PRO A 207 15.18 -2.61 21.60
CA PRO A 207 15.35 -1.17 21.73
C PRO A 207 16.80 -0.72 22.00
N GLN A 208 17.69 -1.64 22.40
CA GLN A 208 19.11 -1.41 22.67
C GLN A 208 20.02 -1.80 21.48
N GLY A 209 19.46 -2.19 20.33
CA GLY A 209 20.20 -2.55 19.12
C GLY A 209 20.74 -3.99 19.11
N SER A 210 20.41 -4.83 20.10
CA SER A 210 20.77 -6.26 20.08
C SER A 210 19.74 -7.06 19.28
N HIS A 211 20.17 -8.07 18.51
CA HIS A 211 19.24 -8.90 17.75
C HIS A 211 18.92 -10.18 18.51
N HIS A 212 17.64 -10.43 18.79
CA HIS A 212 17.18 -11.67 19.40
C HIS A 212 16.31 -12.47 18.42
N THR A 213 16.45 -13.79 18.44
CA THR A 213 15.58 -14.67 17.66
C THR A 213 14.36 -14.99 18.49
N VAL A 214 13.19 -14.53 18.03
CA VAL A 214 11.90 -14.84 18.65
C VAL A 214 11.27 -15.98 17.87
N VAL A 215 10.95 -17.05 18.60
CA VAL A 215 10.15 -18.16 18.08
C VAL A 215 8.69 -17.79 18.23
N ARG A 216 7.93 -17.80 17.14
CA ARG A 216 6.47 -17.66 17.15
C ARG A 216 5.82 -18.80 16.37
N TRP A 217 4.64 -19.21 16.80
CA TRP A 217 3.83 -20.16 16.06
C TRP A 217 2.90 -19.39 15.11
N MET A 218 2.93 -19.75 13.83
CA MET A 218 2.09 -19.15 12.80
C MET A 218 1.31 -20.23 12.06
N SER A 219 0.09 -19.91 11.68
CA SER A 219 -0.71 -20.77 10.82
C SER A 219 -0.49 -20.32 9.39
N ARG A 220 -0.05 -21.26 8.56
CA ARG A 220 0.28 -21.02 7.16
C ARG A 220 -0.54 -21.94 6.29
N SER A 221 -1.10 -21.37 5.23
CA SER A 221 -1.71 -22.13 4.15
C SER A 221 -1.27 -21.55 2.81
N LYS A 222 -1.67 -22.20 1.71
CA LYS A 222 -1.37 -21.75 0.36
C LYS A 222 -2.48 -22.12 -0.59
N PHE A 223 -2.64 -21.31 -1.63
CA PHE A 223 -3.50 -21.60 -2.76
C PHE A 223 -2.85 -21.19 -4.08
N THR A 224 -3.39 -21.67 -5.19
CA THR A 224 -2.82 -21.45 -6.51
C THR A 224 -3.76 -20.61 -7.37
N ILE A 225 -3.28 -19.49 -7.88
CA ILE A 225 -3.98 -18.69 -8.89
C ILE A 225 -3.47 -19.15 -10.26
N ARG A 226 -4.36 -19.73 -11.06
CA ARG A 226 -4.06 -20.18 -12.42
C ARG A 226 -5.25 -19.91 -13.35
N PRO A 227 -5.00 -19.47 -14.60
CA PRO A 227 -6.07 -19.25 -15.56
C PRO A 227 -6.77 -20.59 -15.87
N PRO A 228 -8.10 -20.58 -16.11
CA PRO A 228 -8.87 -21.79 -16.37
C PRO A 228 -8.49 -22.48 -17.69
N ALA A 229 -7.98 -21.72 -18.66
CA ALA A 229 -7.46 -22.21 -19.93
C ALA A 229 -6.37 -21.25 -20.45
N PRO A 230 -5.45 -21.70 -21.31
CA PRO A 230 -4.48 -20.82 -21.96
C PRO A 230 -5.17 -19.63 -22.63
N GLY A 231 -4.74 -18.41 -22.31
CA GLY A 231 -5.31 -17.17 -22.87
C GLY A 231 -6.69 -16.77 -22.34
N LYS A 232 -7.32 -17.55 -21.45
CA LYS A 232 -8.60 -17.16 -20.83
C LYS A 232 -8.36 -16.48 -19.48
N PRO A 233 -8.60 -15.17 -19.35
CA PRO A 233 -8.38 -14.45 -18.09
C PRO A 233 -9.39 -14.86 -17.02
N ILE A 234 -8.99 -14.77 -15.76
CA ILE A 234 -9.88 -14.94 -14.60
C ILE A 234 -10.61 -13.61 -14.39
N ARG A 235 -11.94 -13.60 -14.48
CA ARG A 235 -12.74 -12.40 -14.22
C ARG A 235 -12.90 -12.16 -12.72
N ILE A 236 -12.79 -10.90 -12.33
CA ILE A 236 -13.06 -10.43 -10.99
C ILE A 236 -14.49 -9.89 -10.97
N GLN A 237 -15.28 -10.34 -10.00
CA GLN A 237 -16.61 -9.77 -9.78
C GLN A 237 -16.45 -8.42 -9.07
N VAL A 238 -16.96 -7.36 -9.69
CA VAL A 238 -17.02 -6.04 -9.09
C VAL A 238 -18.46 -5.56 -9.04
N PRO A 239 -18.83 -4.70 -8.07
CA PRO A 239 -20.14 -4.06 -8.07
C PRO A 239 -20.39 -3.27 -9.37
N PRO A 240 -21.64 -3.17 -9.86
CA PRO A 240 -21.96 -2.40 -11.07
C PRO A 240 -21.62 -0.90 -10.98
N SER A 241 -21.44 -0.37 -9.77
CA SER A 241 -21.08 1.02 -9.52
C SER A 241 -19.61 1.33 -9.80
N VAL A 242 -18.76 0.31 -9.91
CA VAL A 242 -17.33 0.49 -10.20
C VAL A 242 -17.15 0.75 -11.70
N GLY A 243 -16.33 1.75 -12.03
CA GLY A 243 -16.00 2.12 -13.41
C GLY A 243 -15.31 0.99 -14.21
N PRO A 244 -14.99 1.25 -15.49
CA PRO A 244 -14.30 0.28 -16.33
C PRO A 244 -12.92 -0.08 -15.75
N GLY A 245 -12.63 -1.38 -15.72
CA GLY A 245 -11.35 -1.89 -15.24
C GLY A 245 -10.18 -1.65 -16.18
N PRO A 246 -8.94 -1.89 -15.72
CA PRO A 246 -7.72 -1.64 -16.50
C PRO A 246 -7.49 -2.67 -17.62
N GLY A 247 -8.28 -3.74 -17.68
CA GLY A 247 -8.17 -4.80 -18.69
C GLY A 247 -8.78 -4.43 -20.06
N PRO A 248 -8.54 -5.25 -21.09
CA PRO A 248 -9.10 -5.03 -22.42
C PRO A 248 -10.63 -4.90 -22.39
N GLY A 249 -11.15 -3.87 -23.05
CA GLY A 249 -12.59 -3.60 -23.08
C GLY A 249 -13.19 -3.17 -21.74
N GLY A 250 -12.39 -2.68 -20.79
CA GLY A 250 -12.86 -2.24 -19.48
C GLY A 250 -13.12 -3.40 -18.50
N ALA A 251 -12.57 -4.59 -18.78
CA ALA A 251 -12.80 -5.77 -17.95
C ALA A 251 -11.95 -5.76 -16.67
N TRP A 252 -12.57 -6.14 -15.56
CA TRP A 252 -11.88 -6.47 -14.32
C TRP A 252 -11.42 -7.93 -14.35
N VAL A 253 -10.12 -8.14 -14.49
CA VAL A 253 -9.50 -9.46 -14.61
C VAL A 253 -8.28 -9.57 -13.72
N VAL A 254 -7.99 -10.76 -13.22
CA VAL A 254 -6.78 -11.00 -12.41
C VAL A 254 -5.54 -10.76 -13.27
N ASP A 255 -4.67 -9.86 -12.83
CA ASP A 255 -3.41 -9.57 -13.50
C ASP A 255 -2.51 -10.82 -13.51
N PRO A 256 -1.87 -11.17 -14.64
CA PRO A 256 -1.01 -12.35 -14.73
C PRO A 256 0.15 -12.39 -13.73
N SER A 257 0.55 -11.26 -13.15
CA SER A 257 1.59 -11.21 -12.12
C SER A 257 1.17 -11.84 -10.79
N TRP A 258 -0.13 -12.14 -10.63
CA TRP A 258 -0.65 -12.94 -9.52
C TRP A 258 -0.63 -14.45 -9.78
N TYR A 259 -0.40 -14.89 -11.03
CA TYR A 259 -0.42 -16.31 -11.36
C TYR A 259 0.75 -17.02 -10.68
N GLY A 260 0.45 -18.15 -10.04
CA GLY A 260 1.38 -18.88 -9.19
C GLY A 260 0.79 -19.20 -7.83
N THR A 261 1.65 -19.30 -6.83
CA THR A 261 1.26 -19.64 -5.46
C THR A 261 1.06 -18.38 -4.63
N VAL A 262 -0.04 -18.32 -3.88
CA VAL A 262 -0.25 -17.33 -2.82
C VAL A 262 -0.19 -18.03 -1.48
N VAL A 263 0.74 -17.60 -0.63
CA VAL A 263 0.90 -18.10 0.74
C VAL A 263 0.18 -17.16 1.69
N VAL A 264 -0.71 -17.71 2.51
CA VAL A 264 -1.48 -16.96 3.51
C VAL A 264 -0.95 -17.28 4.89
N GLU A 265 -0.59 -16.24 5.64
CA GLU A 265 -0.17 -16.34 7.04
C GLU A 265 -1.19 -15.68 7.96
N THR A 266 -1.45 -16.32 9.10
CA THR A 266 -2.22 -15.76 10.21
C THR A 266 -1.56 -16.16 11.53
N GLU A 267 -1.84 -15.43 12.60
CA GLU A 267 -1.40 -15.84 13.94
C GLU A 267 -2.01 -17.20 14.29
N SER A 268 -1.30 -18.08 15.00
CA SER A 268 -1.82 -19.39 15.41
C SER A 268 -2.78 -19.34 16.60
N THR A 269 -3.52 -18.24 16.79
CA THR A 269 -4.55 -18.16 17.83
C THR A 269 -5.89 -18.70 17.31
N ASN A 270 -6.75 -19.15 18.21
CA ASN A 270 -8.07 -19.68 17.84
C ASN A 270 -8.92 -18.65 17.10
N GLU A 271 -8.79 -17.37 17.45
CA GLU A 271 -9.49 -16.24 16.84
C GLU A 271 -8.95 -15.97 15.43
N SER A 272 -7.64 -15.98 15.26
CA SER A 272 -6.97 -15.72 13.99
C SER A 272 -7.18 -16.83 12.96
N ILE A 273 -7.27 -18.08 13.42
CA ILE A 273 -7.70 -19.22 12.60
C ILE A 273 -9.19 -19.11 12.27
N ALA A 274 -10.05 -18.72 13.23
CA ALA A 274 -11.47 -18.51 12.97
C ALA A 274 -11.73 -17.40 11.94
N ASP A 275 -10.97 -16.31 12.01
CA ASP A 275 -11.02 -15.21 11.05
C ASP A 275 -10.61 -15.72 9.65
N LEU A 276 -9.50 -16.45 9.54
CA LEU A 276 -9.10 -17.06 8.26
C LEU A 276 -10.18 -18.02 7.70
N GLN A 277 -10.79 -18.85 8.54
CA GLN A 277 -11.89 -19.74 8.14
C GLN A 277 -13.08 -18.96 7.59
N ALA A 278 -13.49 -17.88 8.27
CA ALA A 278 -14.60 -17.02 7.84
C ALA A 278 -14.33 -16.30 6.50
N ARG A 279 -13.07 -16.06 6.14
CA ARG A 279 -12.67 -15.48 4.84
C ARG A 279 -12.73 -16.50 3.70
N CYS A 280 -12.73 -17.79 4.02
CA CYS A 280 -12.71 -18.90 3.05
C CYS A 280 -14.12 -19.38 2.67
N GLY A 281 -15.18 -18.63 2.99
CA GLY A 281 -16.56 -19.03 2.72
C GLY A 281 -16.94 -20.33 3.44
N ASN A 282 -17.53 -21.27 2.70
CA ASN A 282 -18.06 -22.54 3.25
C ASN A 282 -17.04 -23.70 3.22
N ALA A 283 -15.77 -23.42 2.96
CA ALA A 283 -14.76 -24.47 2.75
C ALA A 283 -14.35 -25.24 4.02
N PHE A 284 -14.59 -24.66 5.20
CA PHE A 284 -14.31 -25.32 6.48
C PHE A 284 -15.59 -25.91 7.07
N PRO A 285 -15.53 -27.09 7.70
CA PRO A 285 -16.70 -27.70 8.32
C PRO A 285 -17.28 -26.76 9.40
N PRO A 286 -18.62 -26.70 9.54
CA PRO A 286 -19.26 -25.92 10.58
C PRO A 286 -18.71 -26.32 11.95
N ARG A 287 -18.28 -25.34 12.75
CA ARG A 287 -17.83 -25.62 14.11
C ARG A 287 -18.99 -26.19 14.93
N ALA A 288 -18.68 -27.13 15.82
CA ALA A 288 -19.66 -27.74 16.71
C ALA A 288 -20.46 -26.67 17.47
N THR A 289 -21.79 -26.82 17.45
CA THR A 289 -22.76 -25.97 18.15
C THR A 289 -22.44 -25.93 19.64
N GLY A 290 -21.96 -24.78 20.12
CA GLY A 290 -21.51 -24.59 21.52
C GLY A 290 -20.16 -23.87 21.64
N SER A 291 -19.38 -23.82 20.56
CA SER A 291 -18.19 -22.95 20.50
C SER A 291 -18.62 -21.51 20.17
N SER A 292 -18.50 -20.62 21.14
CA SER A 292 -18.95 -19.22 21.12
C SER A 292 -18.17 -18.35 20.13
N ALA A 293 -18.32 -18.57 18.82
CA ALA A 293 -17.84 -17.68 17.76
C ALA A 293 -18.95 -17.22 16.81
N ARG A 294 -20.17 -17.77 16.94
CA ARG A 294 -21.31 -17.42 16.08
C ARG A 294 -21.80 -15.98 16.30
N GLY A 295 -21.54 -15.38 17.47
CA GLY A 295 -22.04 -14.04 17.81
C GLY A 295 -21.19 -12.83 17.41
N LYS A 296 -19.93 -13.00 16.99
CA LYS A 296 -19.05 -11.87 16.61
C LYS A 296 -18.64 -11.83 15.13
N SER A 297 -18.63 -12.98 14.45
CA SER A 297 -18.19 -13.06 13.04
C SER A 297 -19.29 -12.69 12.03
N GLU A 298 -20.57 -12.89 12.37
CA GLU A 298 -21.72 -12.60 11.49
C GLU A 298 -21.87 -11.10 11.19
N ASN A 299 -21.46 -10.21 12.11
CA ASN A 299 -21.57 -8.76 11.94
C ASN A 299 -20.32 -8.10 11.32
N LYS A 300 -19.27 -8.87 11.00
CA LYS A 300 -18.08 -8.31 10.36
C LYS A 300 -18.42 -7.99 8.91
N LYS A 301 -18.29 -6.72 8.50
CA LYS A 301 -18.59 -6.27 7.14
C LYS A 301 -17.82 -7.15 6.14
N VAL A 302 -18.44 -7.48 5.00
CA VAL A 302 -17.82 -8.31 3.95
C VAL A 302 -16.45 -7.76 3.54
N GLU A 303 -16.32 -6.43 3.51
CA GLU A 303 -15.08 -5.69 3.22
C GLU A 303 -13.94 -6.06 4.18
N ASP A 304 -14.21 -6.20 5.48
CA ASP A 304 -13.18 -6.49 6.48
C ASP A 304 -12.59 -7.91 6.30
N ARG A 305 -13.34 -8.83 5.67
CA ARG A 305 -12.87 -10.19 5.35
C ARG A 305 -11.91 -10.23 4.17
N GLN A 306 -11.83 -9.15 3.40
CA GLN A 306 -10.96 -9.07 2.23
C GLN A 306 -9.63 -8.38 2.55
N VAL A 307 -9.41 -7.89 3.77
CA VAL A 307 -8.22 -7.09 4.10
C VAL A 307 -7.01 -7.96 4.46
N PHE A 308 -5.93 -7.81 3.69
CA PHE A 308 -4.64 -8.47 3.90
C PHE A 308 -3.49 -7.47 3.78
N ARG A 309 -2.29 -7.85 4.22
CA ARG A 309 -1.05 -7.16 3.86
C ARG A 309 -0.16 -8.04 3.03
N ILE A 310 0.42 -7.48 1.96
CA ILE A 310 1.44 -8.17 1.16
C ILE A 310 2.77 -8.13 1.92
N LEU A 311 3.36 -9.29 2.18
CA LEU A 311 4.67 -9.44 2.80
C LEU A 311 5.75 -9.37 1.73
N ARG A 312 6.22 -8.15 1.44
CA ARG A 312 7.14 -7.89 0.31
C ARG A 312 8.50 -8.56 0.50
N ASP A 313 8.97 -8.65 1.73
CA ASP A 313 10.23 -9.27 2.12
C ASP A 313 10.27 -10.79 1.89
N ARG A 314 9.10 -11.45 1.95
CA ARG A 314 8.95 -12.90 1.69
C ARG A 314 8.50 -13.22 0.27
N SER A 315 7.86 -12.27 -0.41
CA SER A 315 7.31 -12.45 -1.76
C SER A 315 8.39 -12.47 -2.84
N ARG A 316 8.18 -13.31 -3.85
CA ARG A 316 9.06 -13.47 -5.03
C ARG A 316 8.22 -13.76 -6.28
N PRO A 317 8.77 -13.61 -7.50
CA PRO A 317 8.04 -13.95 -8.71
C PRO A 317 7.46 -15.37 -8.65
N GLY A 318 6.16 -15.51 -8.91
CA GLY A 318 5.43 -16.79 -8.84
C GLY A 318 5.02 -17.26 -7.44
N GLU A 319 5.44 -16.56 -6.37
CA GLU A 319 5.06 -16.86 -4.99
C GLU A 319 4.84 -15.56 -4.18
N ILE A 320 3.58 -15.21 -3.94
CA ILE A 320 3.20 -14.00 -3.21
C ILE A 320 2.78 -14.37 -1.79
N TRP A 321 3.32 -13.66 -0.81
CA TRP A 321 3.02 -13.85 0.60
C TRP A 321 2.08 -12.76 1.07
N ILE A 322 0.98 -13.16 1.71
CA ILE A 322 0.02 -12.26 2.33
C ILE A 322 -0.23 -12.66 3.78
N ARG A 323 -0.52 -11.68 4.64
CA ARG A 323 -1.00 -11.94 6.00
C ARG A 323 -2.39 -11.36 6.22
N THR A 324 -3.19 -12.02 7.03
CA THR A 324 -4.46 -11.45 7.50
C THR A 324 -4.20 -10.16 8.29
N VAL A 325 -5.08 -9.18 8.12
CA VAL A 325 -5.14 -7.98 8.96
C VAL A 325 -6.28 -8.16 9.94
N THR A 326 -5.98 -8.00 11.22
CA THR A 326 -6.97 -8.20 12.31
C THR A 326 -7.54 -6.87 12.76
N ASP A 327 -8.70 -6.89 13.42
CA ASP A 327 -9.36 -5.67 13.91
C ASP A 327 -8.51 -4.88 14.93
N LYS A 328 -7.51 -5.53 15.54
CA LYS A 328 -6.54 -4.87 16.43
C LYS A 328 -5.64 -3.87 15.68
N GLU A 329 -5.49 -4.03 14.37
CA GLU A 329 -4.74 -3.13 13.50
C GLU A 329 -5.62 -2.04 12.89
N ARG A 330 -6.94 -2.07 13.13
CA ARG A 330 -7.86 -1.06 12.63
C ARG A 330 -7.59 0.25 13.33
N LEU A 331 -7.46 1.32 12.56
CA LEU A 331 -7.42 2.66 13.11
C LEU A 331 -8.84 3.05 13.49
N LEU A 332 -9.04 3.48 14.74
CA LEU A 332 -10.30 4.08 15.15
C LEU A 332 -10.52 5.33 14.28
N PRO A 333 -11.75 5.58 13.80
CA PRO A 333 -12.05 6.85 13.15
C PRO A 333 -11.67 7.97 14.13
N ARG A 334 -10.81 8.89 13.67
CA ARG A 334 -10.49 10.11 14.42
C ARG A 334 -11.67 11.06 14.37
#